data_AF-A0A381U2D4-F1
#
_entry.id   AF-A0A381U2D4-F1
#
_cell.length_a   1.000
_cell.length_b   1.000
_cell.length_c   1.000
_cell.angle_alpha   90.00
_cell.angle_beta   90.00
_cell.angle_gamma   90.00
#
_symmetry.space_group_name_H-M   'P 1'
#
loop_
_entity.id
_entity.type
_entity.pdbx_description
1 polymer ?
#
loop_
_entity_poly.entity_id
_entity_poly.type
_entity_poly.pdbx_seq_one_letter_code
_entity_poly.pdbx_strand_id
1 'polypeptide(L)'
;MFQEVTITILLILFVVVITIPPFVLLLLYFKDKNQKQHSVLRNFPLLGRIRYVFEMLGPEMRQYMFDGDNQGKPFSRINFQNIVIAGKYLKTLIAFGSKRDFKLPGLYLKNSMFPKLKDEMSVEITPRIKTQRYVGSEGLFSRKEHLESVDVSPWTLEDKDAIIIGPDCKNPWRVKGPLGMSAMSFGSLGGNAISAISLGLGQATGTWVHTGEGGLADYHLLGGGDVIMQIGPGLFGVRDQDGNFSWDNFREKAANPQVAMFELKLAQGAKIRGGHVEGAKVTPEIAKIRGVTPWESVDSPNRHHQFHDIPTLFDFIDQMRQESGKPIGIKIVMGGPSSADKLVEFMAKTDRGPDAITVDGGEGGSGATYQEMADTMGLPVHSGLIYLDNALHKYGVRDKVKVFASGKLFSPDRIAIALGMGADLVNIARGMMISVGCIGAQKCHTNTCPVGVATTDPDHQKALVVDEKQWRVLNYVITLRNGLNSLAAAAGLTNYTQFNREHVVYKDEYGRVKGLSELFPYPTA
;
A
#
# COMPACT_ATOMS: atom_id res chain seq x y z
N MET A 1 -62.87 31.75 -20.40
CA MET A 1 -61.87 32.32 -19.47
C MET A 1 -61.23 31.26 -18.57
N PHE A 2 -61.95 30.56 -17.68
CA PHE A 2 -61.36 29.55 -16.79
C PHE A 2 -60.70 28.36 -17.51
N GLN A 3 -61.29 27.89 -18.62
CA GLN A 3 -60.75 26.77 -19.40
C GLN A 3 -59.42 27.12 -20.09
N GLU A 4 -59.32 28.30 -20.69
CA GLU A 4 -58.07 28.75 -21.34
C GLU A 4 -56.96 28.99 -20.32
N VAL A 5 -57.27 29.62 -19.18
CA VAL A 5 -56.31 29.81 -18.09
C VAL A 5 -55.81 28.46 -17.56
N THR A 6 -56.71 27.48 -17.40
CA THR A 6 -56.33 26.13 -16.94
C THR A 6 -55.40 25.43 -17.95
N ILE A 7 -55.71 25.52 -19.25
CA ILE A 7 -54.87 24.93 -20.31
C ILE A 7 -53.50 25.59 -20.34
N THR A 8 -53.41 26.92 -20.23
CA THR A 8 -52.14 27.64 -20.19
C THR A 8 -51.30 27.23 -18.97
N ILE A 9 -51.92 27.11 -17.79
CA ILE A 9 -51.22 26.66 -16.58
C ILE A 9 -50.69 25.24 -16.74
N LEU A 10 -51.50 24.31 -17.26
CA LEU A 10 -51.07 22.92 -17.50
C LEU A 10 -49.95 22.84 -18.54
N LEU A 11 -50.00 23.67 -19.58
CA LEU A 11 -48.97 23.71 -20.62
C LEU A 11 -47.66 24.31 -20.09
N ILE A 12 -47.73 25.37 -19.28
CA ILE A 12 -46.55 25.91 -18.58
C ILE A 12 -45.97 24.86 -17.64
N LEU A 13 -46.80 24.19 -16.83
CA LEU A 13 -46.34 23.12 -15.92
C LEU A 13 -45.67 21.99 -16.71
N PHE A 14 -46.26 21.56 -17.82
CA PHE A 14 -45.71 20.52 -18.68
C PHE A 14 -44.35 20.92 -19.26
N VAL A 15 -44.24 22.15 -19.80
CA VAL A 15 -42.96 22.68 -20.30
C VAL A 15 -41.94 22.76 -19.18
N VAL A 16 -42.31 23.26 -18.00
CA VAL A 16 -41.43 23.35 -16.82
C VAL A 16 -40.93 21.97 -16.39
N VAL A 17 -41.83 20.98 -16.28
CA VAL A 17 -41.48 19.60 -15.87
C VAL A 17 -40.57 18.92 -16.88
N ILE A 18 -40.69 19.25 -18.18
CA ILE A 18 -39.83 18.66 -19.22
C ILE A 18 -38.51 19.40 -19.37
N THR A 19 -38.47 20.72 -19.21
CA THR A 19 -37.29 21.54 -19.52
C THR A 19 -36.36 21.72 -18.33
N ILE A 20 -36.90 21.89 -17.11
CA ILE A 20 -36.07 22.15 -15.92
C ILE A 20 -35.16 20.95 -15.61
N PRO A 21 -35.62 19.68 -15.57
CA PRO A 21 -34.75 18.58 -15.18
C PRO A 21 -33.54 18.39 -16.11
N PRO A 22 -33.67 18.37 -17.45
CA PRO A 22 -32.51 18.33 -18.35
C PRO A 22 -31.55 19.51 -18.15
N PHE A 23 -32.08 20.72 -17.95
CA PHE A 23 -31.24 21.90 -17.68
C PHE A 23 -30.46 21.76 -16.37
N VAL A 24 -31.10 21.31 -15.29
CA VAL A 24 -30.44 21.05 -14.01
C VAL A 24 -29.40 19.94 -14.15
N LEU A 25 -29.72 18.83 -14.84
CA LEU A 25 -28.78 17.74 -15.10
C LEU A 25 -27.55 18.23 -15.89
N LEU A 26 -27.75 19.11 -16.86
CA LEU A 26 -26.67 19.71 -17.65
C LEU A 26 -25.77 20.61 -16.79
N LEU A 27 -26.35 21.47 -15.94
CA LEU A 27 -25.58 22.26 -14.96
C LEU A 27 -24.78 21.37 -14.00
N LEU A 28 -25.39 20.31 -13.48
CA LEU A 28 -24.72 19.34 -12.61
C LEU A 28 -23.60 18.60 -13.35
N TYR A 29 -23.81 18.23 -14.62
CA TYR A 29 -22.80 17.58 -15.45
C TYR A 29 -21.53 18.43 -15.55
N PHE A 30 -21.66 19.72 -15.90
CA PHE A 30 -20.50 20.61 -16.02
C PHE A 30 -19.85 20.90 -14.66
N LYS A 31 -20.64 21.05 -13.59
CA LYS A 31 -20.12 21.22 -12.23
C LYS A 31 -19.26 20.02 -11.79
N ASP A 32 -19.75 18.82 -12.02
CA ASP A 32 -19.11 17.57 -11.57
C ASP A 32 -17.89 17.18 -12.40
N LYS A 33 -17.91 17.50 -13.70
CA LYS A 33 -16.77 17.31 -14.60
C LYS A 33 -15.57 18.18 -14.17
N ASN A 34 -15.83 19.37 -13.63
CA ASN A 34 -14.79 20.35 -13.30
C ASN A 34 -14.33 20.32 -11.83
N GLN A 35 -15.08 19.75 -10.89
CA GLN A 35 -14.67 19.68 -9.47
C GLN A 35 -13.47 18.74 -9.26
N LYS A 36 -12.67 18.96 -8.20
CA LYS A 36 -11.39 18.27 -7.96
C LYS A 36 -11.41 17.15 -6.91
N GLN A 37 -12.49 17.00 -6.15
CA GLN A 37 -12.56 16.18 -4.93
C GLN A 37 -12.98 14.72 -5.19
N HIS A 38 -13.95 14.50 -6.08
CA HIS A 38 -14.59 13.21 -6.34
C HIS A 38 -14.24 12.67 -7.73
N SER A 39 -13.35 11.67 -7.79
CA SER A 39 -12.90 11.11 -9.06
C SER A 39 -14.03 10.46 -9.86
N VAL A 40 -15.00 9.80 -9.20
CA VAL A 40 -16.15 9.19 -9.87
C VAL A 40 -17.00 10.25 -10.58
N LEU A 41 -17.29 11.38 -9.93
CA LEU A 41 -18.09 12.47 -10.53
C LEU A 41 -17.38 13.13 -11.72
N ARG A 42 -16.04 13.16 -11.75
CA ARG A 42 -15.30 13.74 -12.89
C ARG A 42 -15.46 12.92 -14.17
N ASN A 43 -15.34 11.60 -14.06
CA ASN A 43 -15.49 10.70 -15.20
C ASN A 43 -16.96 10.41 -15.53
N PHE A 44 -17.81 10.32 -14.50
CA PHE A 44 -19.21 9.94 -14.63
C PHE A 44 -20.11 10.85 -13.78
N PRO A 45 -20.34 12.12 -14.17
CA PRO A 45 -21.12 13.09 -13.40
C PRO A 45 -22.48 12.57 -12.90
N LEU A 46 -23.36 12.18 -13.83
CA LEU A 46 -24.73 11.82 -13.50
C LEU A 46 -24.83 10.43 -12.84
N LEU A 47 -24.15 9.44 -13.40
CA LEU A 47 -24.11 8.08 -12.83
C LEU A 47 -23.42 8.06 -11.46
N GLY A 48 -22.40 8.88 -11.25
CA GLY A 48 -21.71 9.02 -9.99
C GLY A 48 -22.63 9.59 -8.91
N ARG A 49 -23.48 10.58 -9.23
CA ARG A 49 -24.51 11.07 -8.30
C ARG A 49 -25.48 9.97 -7.88
N ILE A 50 -25.97 9.17 -8.83
CA ILE A 50 -26.83 8.03 -8.54
C ILE A 50 -26.14 7.06 -7.58
N ARG A 51 -24.87 6.71 -7.85
CA ARG A 51 -24.05 5.88 -6.96
C ARG A 51 -24.00 6.45 -5.54
N TYR A 52 -23.75 7.74 -5.37
CA TYR A 52 -23.64 8.35 -4.04
C TYR A 52 -24.99 8.38 -3.30
N VAL A 53 -26.11 8.50 -4.01
CA VAL A 53 -27.45 8.34 -3.40
C VAL A 53 -27.62 6.91 -2.86
N PHE A 54 -27.28 5.89 -3.65
CA PHE A 54 -27.32 4.50 -3.16
C PHE A 54 -26.31 4.22 -2.04
N GLU A 55 -25.14 4.85 -2.07
CA GLU A 55 -24.14 4.73 -1.02
C GLU A 55 -24.66 5.30 0.32
N MET A 56 -25.39 6.42 0.25
CA MET A 56 -26.03 7.11 1.37
C MET A 56 -27.20 6.32 1.94
N LEU A 57 -28.06 5.73 1.09
CA LEU A 57 -29.16 4.84 1.50
C LEU A 57 -28.68 3.44 1.94
N GLY A 58 -27.41 3.14 1.68
CA GLY A 58 -26.84 1.83 1.93
C GLY A 58 -27.01 1.33 3.38
N PRO A 59 -26.72 2.12 4.43
CA PRO A 59 -26.85 1.69 5.83
C PRO A 59 -28.25 1.17 6.17
N GLU A 60 -29.29 1.85 5.73
CA GLU A 60 -30.69 1.50 5.96
C GLU A 60 -31.06 0.26 5.13
N MET A 61 -30.64 0.21 3.87
CA MET A 61 -30.93 -0.91 2.98
C MET A 61 -30.23 -2.22 3.41
N ARG A 62 -29.10 -2.13 4.11
CA ARG A 62 -28.36 -3.30 4.63
C ARG A 62 -29.12 -4.08 5.69
N GLN A 63 -30.10 -3.47 6.36
CA GLN A 63 -30.97 -4.20 7.29
C GLN A 63 -31.83 -5.25 6.56
N TYR A 64 -32.07 -5.07 5.25
CA TYR A 64 -33.07 -5.85 4.52
C TYR A 64 -32.54 -6.55 3.26
N MET A 65 -31.50 -6.03 2.58
CA MET A 65 -31.18 -6.44 1.20
C MET A 65 -29.71 -6.74 0.88
N PHE A 66 -28.77 -6.60 1.82
CA PHE A 66 -27.32 -6.67 1.49
C PHE A 66 -26.47 -7.29 2.60
N ASP A 67 -25.28 -7.76 2.23
CA ASP A 67 -24.26 -8.28 3.16
C ASP A 67 -23.88 -7.28 4.26
N GLY A 68 -23.51 -7.82 5.43
CA GLY A 68 -23.06 -7.02 6.57
C GLY A 68 -21.73 -6.29 6.33
N ASP A 69 -21.47 -5.21 7.07
CA ASP A 69 -20.29 -4.33 6.92
C ASP A 69 -18.93 -5.07 6.95
N ASN A 70 -18.88 -6.26 7.59
CA ASN A 70 -17.70 -7.08 7.81
C ASN A 70 -17.46 -8.18 6.76
N GLN A 71 -18.42 -8.45 5.87
CA GLN A 71 -18.41 -9.65 5.02
C GLN A 71 -17.79 -9.40 3.62
N GLY A 72 -17.60 -8.14 3.23
CA GLY A 72 -17.04 -7.79 1.92
C GLY A 72 -15.64 -8.36 1.67
N LYS A 73 -15.43 -8.93 0.47
CA LYS A 73 -14.13 -9.36 -0.05
C LYS A 73 -13.72 -8.45 -1.22
N PRO A 74 -12.40 -8.21 -1.44
CA PRO A 74 -11.25 -8.66 -0.64
C PRO A 74 -11.02 -7.82 0.63
N PHE A 75 -11.79 -6.74 0.83
CA PHE A 75 -11.77 -5.82 1.96
C PHE A 75 -13.21 -5.61 2.44
N SER A 76 -13.41 -5.63 3.75
CA SER A 76 -14.69 -5.23 4.33
C SER A 76 -14.92 -3.73 4.15
N ARG A 77 -16.19 -3.31 4.21
CA ARG A 77 -16.56 -1.90 4.11
C ARG A 77 -15.89 -1.08 5.22
N ILE A 78 -15.81 -1.65 6.42
CA ILE A 78 -15.16 -1.01 7.57
C ILE A 78 -13.67 -0.77 7.29
N ASN A 79 -12.97 -1.80 6.79
CA ASN A 79 -11.55 -1.66 6.47
C ASN A 79 -11.34 -0.55 5.44
N PHE A 80 -12.19 -0.52 4.40
CA PHE A 80 -12.16 0.52 3.38
C PHE A 80 -12.44 1.91 3.98
N GLN A 81 -13.50 2.06 4.77
CA GLN A 81 -13.87 3.32 5.41
C GLN A 81 -12.78 3.83 6.35
N ASN A 82 -12.16 2.95 7.14
CA ASN A 82 -11.09 3.34 8.07
C ASN A 82 -9.88 3.93 7.31
N ILE A 83 -9.50 3.35 6.18
CA ILE A 83 -8.42 3.90 5.33
C ILE A 83 -8.83 5.26 4.74
N VAL A 84 -10.04 5.35 4.19
CA VAL A 84 -10.55 6.60 3.61
C VAL A 84 -10.65 7.70 4.67
N ILE A 85 -11.13 7.39 5.87
CA ILE A 85 -11.32 8.36 6.94
C ILE A 85 -9.96 8.86 7.46
N ALA A 86 -9.00 7.94 7.64
CA ALA A 86 -7.64 8.27 8.04
C ALA A 86 -6.98 9.25 7.04
N GLY A 87 -7.05 8.96 5.74
CA GLY A 87 -6.48 9.84 4.71
C GLY A 87 -7.26 11.15 4.51
N LYS A 88 -8.59 11.10 4.52
CA LYS A 88 -9.42 12.25 4.15
C LYS A 88 -9.62 13.24 5.30
N TYR A 89 -9.71 12.76 6.55
CA TYR A 89 -10.08 13.59 7.71
C TYR A 89 -9.02 13.64 8.81
N LEU A 90 -7.93 12.87 8.73
CA LEU A 90 -6.98 12.68 9.84
C LEU A 90 -7.68 12.21 11.13
N LYS A 91 -8.63 11.27 10.99
CA LYS A 91 -9.42 10.74 12.11
C LYS A 91 -9.34 9.23 12.19
N THR A 92 -9.28 8.73 13.42
CA THR A 92 -9.42 7.31 13.78
C THR A 92 -10.47 7.10 14.87
N LEU A 93 -11.04 8.18 15.40
CA LEU A 93 -12.03 8.13 16.46
C LEU A 93 -13.35 7.56 15.95
N ILE A 94 -13.91 6.63 16.71
CA ILE A 94 -15.21 6.02 16.47
C ILE A 94 -16.09 6.18 17.71
N ALA A 95 -17.41 6.14 17.52
CA ALA A 95 -18.38 6.10 18.61
C ALA A 95 -18.75 4.65 18.97
N PHE A 96 -19.29 4.45 20.17
CA PHE A 96 -19.79 3.18 20.73
C PHE A 96 -18.70 2.13 21.02
N GLY A 97 -18.13 1.47 20.02
CA GLY A 97 -17.19 0.37 20.25
C GLY A 97 -16.85 -0.45 19.01
N SER A 98 -16.06 -1.51 19.20
CA SER A 98 -15.57 -2.37 18.12
C SER A 98 -16.70 -3.19 17.47
N LYS A 99 -16.69 -3.25 16.14
CA LYS A 99 -17.52 -4.16 15.34
C LYS A 99 -16.86 -5.52 15.11
N ARG A 100 -15.72 -5.81 15.75
CA ARG A 100 -15.04 -7.11 15.69
C ARG A 100 -15.87 -8.16 16.44
N ASP A 101 -16.00 -9.34 15.85
CA ASP A 101 -16.53 -10.50 16.58
C ASP A 101 -15.45 -11.07 17.51
N PHE A 102 -15.63 -10.83 18.82
CA PHE A 102 -14.71 -11.32 19.84
C PHE A 102 -14.91 -12.79 20.18
N LYS A 103 -15.93 -13.48 19.65
CA LYS A 103 -16.12 -14.92 19.84
C LYS A 103 -15.15 -15.72 18.98
N LEU A 104 -14.85 -15.23 17.78
CA LEU A 104 -13.91 -15.89 16.87
C LEU A 104 -12.46 -15.87 17.40
N PRO A 105 -11.66 -16.89 17.07
CA PRO A 105 -10.24 -16.87 17.36
C PRO A 105 -9.53 -15.70 16.67
N GLY A 106 -8.45 -15.21 17.27
CA GLY A 106 -7.65 -14.19 16.60
C GLY A 106 -6.55 -13.59 17.46
N LEU A 107 -5.79 -12.72 16.82
CA LEU A 107 -4.65 -12.03 17.41
C LEU A 107 -5.08 -10.71 18.06
N TYR A 108 -4.42 -10.40 19.17
CA TYR A 108 -4.59 -9.19 19.97
C TYR A 108 -3.22 -8.67 20.41
N LEU A 109 -3.15 -7.37 20.68
CA LEU A 109 -2.01 -6.76 21.33
C LEU A 109 -2.19 -6.82 22.84
N LYS A 110 -1.10 -7.14 23.54
CA LYS A 110 -1.03 -7.11 25.00
C LYS A 110 -0.82 -5.66 25.45
N ASN A 111 -1.69 -5.16 26.31
CA ASN A 111 -1.52 -3.84 26.93
C ASN A 111 -0.59 -3.91 28.15
N SER A 112 0.03 -2.78 28.48
CA SER A 112 0.67 -2.56 29.78
C SER A 112 -0.35 -2.10 30.81
N MET A 113 -0.09 -2.39 32.09
CA MET A 113 -0.79 -1.78 33.23
C MET A 113 -0.38 -0.32 33.44
N PHE A 114 0.82 0.04 32.97
CA PHE A 114 1.35 1.40 32.97
C PHE A 114 1.74 1.79 31.54
N PRO A 115 0.76 2.22 30.71
CA PRO A 115 1.04 2.79 29.41
C PRO A 115 2.00 3.98 29.48
N LYS A 116 2.81 4.17 28.44
CA LYS A 116 3.70 5.32 28.33
C LYS A 116 2.94 6.61 28.07
N LEU A 117 3.37 7.68 28.72
CA LEU A 117 2.91 9.03 28.45
C LEU A 117 3.54 9.55 27.15
N LYS A 118 2.94 10.59 26.59
CA LYS A 118 3.38 11.16 25.31
C LYS A 118 4.81 11.70 25.36
N ASP A 119 5.22 12.25 26.48
CA ASP A 119 6.55 12.79 26.76
C ASP A 119 7.60 11.71 27.06
N GLU A 120 7.17 10.47 27.35
CA GLU A 120 8.07 9.32 27.49
C GLU A 120 8.37 8.63 26.13
N MET A 121 7.70 9.04 25.05
CA MET A 121 7.87 8.41 23.74
C MET A 121 9.18 8.87 23.07
N SER A 122 9.99 7.91 22.59
CA SER A 122 11.22 8.13 21.83
C SER A 122 10.90 8.28 20.33
N VAL A 123 10.21 9.38 19.99
CA VAL A 123 9.78 9.68 18.61
C VAL A 123 9.85 11.18 18.31
N GLU A 124 10.13 11.50 17.06
CA GLU A 124 10.13 12.86 16.55
C GLU A 124 8.71 13.30 16.17
N ILE A 125 8.29 14.41 16.77
CA ILE A 125 7.00 15.07 16.51
C ILE A 125 7.14 16.46 15.87
N THR A 126 8.38 16.86 15.61
CA THR A 126 8.78 18.12 14.96
C THR A 126 9.89 17.87 13.94
N PRO A 127 10.00 18.67 12.86
CA PRO A 127 9.14 19.81 12.51
C PRO A 127 7.72 19.36 12.12
N ARG A 128 6.74 20.26 12.32
CA ARG A 128 5.37 20.00 11.90
C ARG A 128 5.27 20.08 10.37
N ILE A 129 4.43 19.24 9.79
CA ILE A 129 4.18 19.15 8.35
C ILE A 129 2.84 19.82 8.05
N LYS A 130 2.83 20.76 7.10
CA LYS A 130 1.59 21.35 6.58
C LYS A 130 0.87 20.36 5.68
N THR A 131 -0.42 20.19 5.89
CA THR A 131 -1.29 19.34 5.06
C THR A 131 -2.66 19.98 4.89
N GLN A 132 -3.50 19.37 4.05
CA GLN A 132 -4.91 19.69 3.93
C GLN A 132 -5.76 18.48 4.32
N ARG A 133 -6.84 18.74 5.05
CA ARG A 133 -7.85 17.72 5.36
C ARG A 133 -9.24 18.22 5.02
N TYR A 134 -10.17 17.29 4.85
CA TYR A 134 -11.57 17.65 4.72
C TYR A 134 -12.17 17.92 6.09
N VAL A 135 -13.02 18.93 6.16
CA VAL A 135 -13.91 19.18 7.29
C VAL A 135 -15.31 19.36 6.74
N GLY A 136 -16.29 18.78 7.42
CA GLY A 136 -17.67 18.83 6.99
C GLY A 136 -18.61 18.12 7.96
N SER A 137 -19.89 18.48 7.86
CA SER A 137 -20.99 17.79 8.52
C SER A 137 -21.65 16.84 7.52
N GLU A 138 -21.86 15.60 7.92
CA GLU A 138 -22.70 14.65 7.19
C GLU A 138 -24.10 14.70 7.81
N GLY A 139 -25.06 15.28 7.09
CA GLY A 139 -26.48 15.23 7.43
C GLY A 139 -27.19 14.18 6.58
N LEU A 140 -28.40 13.79 6.99
CA LEU A 140 -29.20 12.73 6.35
C LEU A 140 -29.43 12.97 4.83
N PHE A 141 -29.50 14.23 4.41
CA PHE A 141 -29.78 14.63 3.03
C PHE A 141 -28.74 15.57 2.41
N SER A 142 -27.69 15.94 3.15
CA SER A 142 -26.67 16.84 2.62
C SER A 142 -25.30 16.59 3.25
N ARG A 143 -24.28 16.52 2.39
CA ARG A 143 -22.89 16.46 2.77
C ARG A 143 -22.17 17.66 2.19
N LYS A 144 -21.71 18.56 3.04
CA LYS A 144 -20.90 19.72 2.65
C LYS A 144 -19.51 19.54 3.22
N GLU A 145 -18.52 19.52 2.35
CA GLU A 145 -17.13 19.35 2.73
C GLU A 145 -16.28 20.43 2.07
N HIS A 146 -15.33 20.95 2.82
CA HIS A 146 -14.31 21.86 2.33
C HIS A 146 -12.94 21.43 2.86
N LEU A 147 -11.90 21.87 2.19
CA LEU A 147 -10.52 21.64 2.62
C LEU A 147 -10.10 22.71 3.63
N GLU A 148 -9.45 22.28 4.69
CA GLU A 148 -8.83 23.11 5.72
C GLU A 148 -7.34 22.78 5.77
N SER A 149 -6.49 23.80 5.89
CA SER A 149 -5.06 23.62 6.12
C SER A 149 -4.77 23.39 7.60
N VAL A 150 -3.98 22.36 7.91
CA VAL A 150 -3.62 21.98 9.27
C VAL A 150 -2.17 21.54 9.35
N ASP A 151 -1.59 21.63 10.54
CA ASP A 151 -0.24 21.14 10.86
C ASP A 151 -0.31 19.80 11.59
N VAL A 152 0.49 18.84 11.13
CA VAL A 152 0.57 17.48 11.72
C VAL A 152 1.99 17.12 12.13
N SER A 153 2.14 16.24 13.11
CA SER A 153 3.46 15.70 13.49
C SER A 153 3.86 14.53 12.58
N PRO A 154 5.16 14.34 12.29
CA PRO A 154 5.66 13.26 11.44
C PRO A 154 5.54 11.87 12.07
N TRP A 155 5.67 11.78 13.41
CA TRP A 155 5.66 10.52 14.19
C TRP A 155 6.68 9.50 13.69
N THR A 156 7.92 9.97 13.48
CA THR A 156 9.07 9.17 13.06
C THR A 156 9.95 8.80 14.25
N LEU A 157 10.83 7.83 14.08
CA LEU A 157 11.86 7.52 15.08
C LEU A 157 12.83 8.69 15.22
N GLU A 158 13.46 8.78 16.39
CA GLU A 158 14.64 9.61 16.58
C GLU A 158 15.83 9.06 15.78
N ASP A 159 16.82 9.90 15.54
CA ASP A 159 18.00 9.49 14.79
C ASP A 159 18.77 8.30 15.43
N LYS A 160 18.85 8.22 16.76
CA LYS A 160 19.51 7.10 17.43
C LYS A 160 18.80 5.75 17.20
N ASP A 161 17.50 5.79 16.94
CA ASP A 161 16.64 4.60 16.83
C ASP A 161 16.37 4.21 15.35
N ALA A 162 16.88 4.98 14.38
CA ALA A 162 16.61 4.75 12.96
C ALA A 162 17.07 3.36 12.50
N ILE A 163 16.27 2.73 11.65
CA ILE A 163 16.56 1.40 11.10
C ILE A 163 17.57 1.57 9.96
N ILE A 164 18.72 0.91 10.08
CA ILE A 164 19.78 0.91 9.06
C ILE A 164 19.69 -0.38 8.26
N ILE A 165 19.59 -0.26 6.94
CA ILE A 165 19.57 -1.36 5.98
C ILE A 165 20.90 -1.34 5.21
N GLY A 166 21.56 -2.49 5.13
CA GLY A 166 22.88 -2.64 4.52
C GLY A 166 23.94 -1.75 5.17
N PRO A 167 24.21 -1.88 6.49
CA PRO A 167 25.19 -1.06 7.20
C PRO A 167 26.60 -1.12 6.59
N ASP A 168 26.95 -2.23 5.94
CA ASP A 168 28.24 -2.43 5.28
C ASP A 168 28.27 -1.95 3.82
N CYS A 169 27.16 -1.44 3.29
CA CYS A 169 27.12 -0.82 1.97
C CYS A 169 27.82 0.54 1.99
N LYS A 170 28.34 0.97 0.84
CA LYS A 170 28.92 2.33 0.68
C LYS A 170 27.91 3.43 1.01
N ASN A 171 26.64 3.22 0.68
CA ASN A 171 25.53 4.11 0.96
C ASN A 171 24.43 3.34 1.70
N PRO A 172 24.56 3.14 3.03
CA PRO A 172 23.55 2.43 3.80
C PRO A 172 22.24 3.23 3.80
N TRP A 173 21.09 2.54 3.77
CA TRP A 173 19.80 3.22 3.80
C TRP A 173 19.29 3.34 5.23
N ARG A 174 18.99 4.58 5.63
CA ARG A 174 18.60 4.94 6.99
C ARG A 174 17.14 5.37 7.04
N VAL A 175 16.30 4.58 7.70
CA VAL A 175 14.84 4.68 7.65
C VAL A 175 14.29 5.05 9.03
N LYS A 176 13.50 6.13 9.09
CA LYS A 176 12.90 6.63 10.34
C LYS A 176 11.42 6.32 10.52
N GLY A 177 10.71 5.91 9.46
CA GLY A 177 9.29 5.56 9.53
C GLY A 177 9.05 4.07 9.32
N PRO A 178 7.94 3.54 9.86
CA PRO A 178 7.68 2.09 9.89
C PRO A 178 7.18 1.53 8.55
N LEU A 179 6.75 2.40 7.63
CA LEU A 179 5.96 1.99 6.49
C LEU A 179 6.16 2.84 5.24
N GLY A 180 5.93 2.23 4.09
CA GLY A 180 5.95 2.87 2.77
C GLY A 180 5.07 2.19 1.74
N MET A 181 5.15 2.67 0.50
CA MET A 181 4.43 2.08 -0.62
C MET A 181 5.03 0.71 -0.94
N SER A 182 4.17 -0.30 -1.10
CA SER A 182 4.60 -1.61 -1.62
C SER A 182 4.76 -1.57 -3.14
N ALA A 183 5.55 -2.50 -3.69
CA ALA A 183 5.82 -2.66 -5.11
C ALA A 183 4.56 -2.64 -5.99
N MET A 184 4.33 -1.55 -6.71
CA MET A 184 3.24 -1.41 -7.68
C MET A 184 3.73 -0.70 -8.93
N SER A 185 3.77 -1.41 -10.06
CA SER A 185 4.41 -0.92 -11.29
C SER A 185 3.70 0.26 -11.94
N PHE A 186 4.50 1.20 -12.47
CA PHE A 186 4.02 2.11 -13.51
C PHE A 186 3.58 1.30 -14.74
N GLY A 187 2.36 1.56 -15.21
CA GLY A 187 1.64 0.72 -16.18
C GLY A 187 0.58 -0.17 -15.53
N SER A 188 0.79 -0.65 -14.29
CA SER A 188 -0.34 -1.16 -13.48
C SER A 188 -1.12 0.00 -12.89
N LEU A 189 -0.40 0.95 -12.29
CA LEU A 189 -0.91 2.25 -11.86
C LEU A 189 -0.68 3.31 -12.94
N GLY A 190 -1.55 4.32 -12.95
CA GLY A 190 -1.40 5.51 -13.80
C GLY A 190 -0.39 6.51 -13.24
N GLY A 191 0.11 7.39 -14.11
CA GLY A 191 1.09 8.42 -13.74
C GLY A 191 0.56 9.36 -12.65
N ASN A 192 -0.71 9.77 -12.75
CA ASN A 192 -1.34 10.63 -11.73
C ASN A 192 -1.40 9.95 -10.35
N ALA A 193 -1.67 8.64 -10.30
CA ALA A 193 -1.74 7.91 -9.04
C ALA A 193 -0.37 7.81 -8.37
N ILE A 194 0.66 7.47 -9.14
CA ILE A 194 2.05 7.38 -8.64
C ILE A 194 2.54 8.77 -8.22
N SER A 195 2.25 9.81 -9.00
CA SER A 195 2.63 11.19 -8.68
C SER A 195 2.05 11.64 -7.33
N ALA A 196 0.75 11.41 -7.12
CA ALA A 196 0.09 11.77 -5.88
C ALA A 196 0.65 11.00 -4.68
N ILE A 197 0.98 9.71 -4.87
CA ILE A 197 1.62 8.92 -3.82
C ILE A 197 3.03 9.43 -3.54
N SER A 198 3.85 9.63 -4.58
CA SER A 198 5.22 10.12 -4.44
C SER A 198 5.28 11.45 -3.69
N LEU A 199 4.47 12.44 -4.10
CA LEU A 199 4.39 13.73 -3.43
C LEU A 199 3.95 13.62 -1.97
N GLY A 200 2.89 12.84 -1.69
CA GLY A 200 2.39 12.67 -0.33
C GLY A 200 3.38 11.94 0.60
N LEU A 201 4.10 10.94 0.07
CA LEU A 201 5.12 10.20 0.82
C LEU A 201 6.39 11.04 1.03
N GLY A 202 6.83 11.78 0.02
CA GLY A 202 7.96 12.71 0.14
C GLY A 202 7.73 13.74 1.24
N GLN A 203 6.53 14.33 1.29
CA GLN A 203 6.13 15.26 2.36
C GLN A 203 6.04 14.59 3.74
N ALA A 204 5.67 13.31 3.82
CA ALA A 204 5.56 12.60 5.09
C ALA A 204 6.92 12.35 5.75
N THR A 205 8.02 12.33 4.97
CA THR A 205 9.41 12.01 5.37
C THR A 205 9.57 10.61 6.00
N GLY A 206 10.75 9.99 5.94
CA GLY A 206 11.00 8.67 6.54
C GLY A 206 10.09 7.55 6.00
N THR A 207 9.65 7.67 4.75
CA THR A 207 8.85 6.66 4.03
C THR A 207 9.35 6.62 2.59
N TRP A 208 8.93 5.62 1.84
CA TRP A 208 9.48 5.34 0.52
C TRP A 208 8.40 5.04 -0.50
N VAL A 209 8.72 5.35 -1.75
CA VAL A 209 8.01 4.86 -2.94
C VAL A 209 8.67 3.56 -3.39
N HIS A 210 7.87 2.60 -3.86
CA HIS A 210 8.40 1.36 -4.41
C HIS A 210 7.91 1.19 -5.84
N THR A 211 8.85 1.14 -6.79
CA THR A 211 8.56 1.18 -8.23
C THR A 211 7.76 -0.01 -8.73
N GLY A 212 7.79 -1.13 -7.99
CA GLY A 212 7.45 -2.45 -8.52
C GLY A 212 8.28 -2.81 -9.75
N GLU A 213 7.88 -3.86 -10.45
CA GLU A 213 8.64 -4.43 -11.56
C GLU A 213 8.68 -3.55 -12.82
N GLY A 214 7.99 -2.41 -12.86
CA GLY A 214 7.78 -1.64 -14.09
C GLY A 214 8.96 -0.77 -14.55
N GLY A 215 10.08 -0.79 -13.83
CA GLY A 215 11.18 0.16 -13.98
C GLY A 215 10.95 1.48 -13.23
N LEU A 216 11.99 2.32 -13.20
CA LEU A 216 11.97 3.62 -12.55
C LEU A 216 11.40 4.70 -13.49
N ALA A 217 10.16 5.11 -13.25
CA ALA A 217 9.53 6.26 -13.91
C ALA A 217 9.73 7.57 -13.12
N ASP A 218 9.73 8.72 -13.81
CA ASP A 218 9.89 10.06 -13.20
C ASP A 218 8.83 10.35 -12.14
N TYR A 219 7.61 9.82 -12.30
CA TYR A 219 6.53 9.97 -11.33
C TYR A 219 6.89 9.44 -9.93
N HIS A 220 7.80 8.47 -9.82
CA HIS A 220 8.24 7.96 -8.52
C HIS A 220 9.11 8.96 -7.77
N LEU A 221 9.80 9.85 -8.49
CA LEU A 221 10.82 10.77 -7.98
C LEU A 221 10.26 12.16 -7.60
N LEU A 222 9.01 12.46 -7.97
CA LEU A 222 8.41 13.79 -7.83
C LEU A 222 8.37 14.31 -6.39
N GLY A 223 8.16 13.42 -5.42
CA GLY A 223 8.12 13.79 -4.00
C GLY A 223 9.49 14.00 -3.36
N GLY A 224 10.58 13.60 -4.01
CA GLY A 224 11.94 13.71 -3.45
C GLY A 224 12.23 12.77 -2.27
N GLY A 225 11.36 11.80 -2.00
CA GLY A 225 11.56 10.79 -0.96
C GLY A 225 12.38 9.59 -1.44
N ASP A 226 12.65 8.66 -0.51
CA ASP A 226 13.39 7.45 -0.82
C ASP A 226 12.62 6.54 -1.79
N VAL A 227 13.36 5.84 -2.66
CA VAL A 227 12.81 4.91 -3.65
C VAL A 227 13.44 3.54 -3.51
N ILE A 228 12.59 2.51 -3.41
CA ILE A 228 12.98 1.12 -3.65
C ILE A 228 12.70 0.78 -5.12
N MET A 229 13.76 0.53 -5.89
CA MET A 229 13.62 0.06 -7.26
C MET A 229 13.55 -1.47 -7.30
N GLN A 230 12.40 -2.02 -7.69
CA GLN A 230 12.25 -3.46 -7.85
C GLN A 230 12.73 -3.93 -9.22
N ILE A 231 13.42 -5.06 -9.24
CA ILE A 231 13.83 -5.75 -10.46
C ILE A 231 13.16 -7.13 -10.47
N GLY A 232 12.18 -7.30 -11.35
CA GLY A 232 11.52 -8.58 -11.60
C GLY A 232 12.19 -9.35 -12.75
N PRO A 233 11.74 -10.59 -13.04
CA PRO A 233 12.32 -11.43 -14.09
C PRO A 233 12.29 -10.83 -15.51
N GLY A 234 11.42 -9.85 -15.76
CA GLY A 234 11.37 -9.12 -17.03
C GLY A 234 12.46 -8.05 -17.19
N LEU A 235 13.25 -7.79 -16.12
CA LEU A 235 14.39 -6.88 -16.09
C LEU A 235 14.08 -5.44 -16.56
N PHE A 236 12.83 -5.01 -16.44
CA PHE A 236 12.39 -3.71 -16.95
C PHE A 236 13.14 -2.56 -16.29
N GLY A 237 13.62 -1.63 -17.11
CA GLY A 237 14.45 -0.50 -16.69
C GLY A 237 15.93 -0.80 -16.50
N VAL A 238 16.35 -2.07 -16.56
CA VAL A 238 17.75 -2.52 -16.42
C VAL A 238 18.14 -3.59 -17.45
N ARG A 239 17.40 -3.67 -18.56
CA ARG A 239 17.65 -4.62 -19.65
C ARG A 239 18.26 -3.94 -20.87
N ASP A 240 19.02 -4.70 -21.65
CA ASP A 240 19.45 -4.30 -23.00
C ASP A 240 18.34 -4.55 -24.04
N GLN A 241 18.67 -4.31 -25.32
CA GLN A 241 17.76 -4.49 -26.45
C GLN A 241 17.39 -5.97 -26.68
N ASP A 242 18.29 -6.90 -26.32
CA ASP A 242 18.07 -8.34 -26.44
C ASP A 242 17.29 -8.92 -25.25
N GLY A 243 17.08 -8.11 -24.20
CA GLY A 243 16.37 -8.50 -22.98
C GLY A 243 17.21 -9.14 -21.90
N ASN A 244 18.53 -9.06 -22.01
CA ASN A 244 19.46 -9.47 -20.96
C ASN A 244 19.69 -8.34 -19.96
N PHE A 245 20.25 -8.68 -18.80
CA PHE A 245 20.59 -7.69 -17.78
C PHE A 245 21.73 -6.77 -18.27
N SER A 246 21.52 -5.46 -18.23
CA SER A 246 22.52 -4.46 -18.59
C SER A 246 23.09 -3.79 -17.33
N TRP A 247 24.37 -4.03 -17.07
CA TRP A 247 25.09 -3.38 -15.99
C TRP A 247 25.19 -1.86 -16.16
N ASP A 248 25.24 -1.38 -17.40
CA ASP A 248 25.29 0.06 -17.67
C ASP A 248 23.96 0.75 -17.32
N ASN A 249 22.83 0.15 -17.72
CA ASN A 249 21.51 0.64 -17.34
C ASN A 249 21.31 0.54 -15.81
N PHE A 250 21.78 -0.53 -15.18
CA PHE A 250 21.75 -0.66 -13.72
C PHE A 250 22.55 0.45 -13.02
N ARG A 251 23.79 0.73 -13.47
CA ARG A 251 24.63 1.82 -12.92
C ARG A 251 23.97 3.19 -13.11
N GLU A 252 23.32 3.42 -14.25
CA GLU A 252 22.56 4.65 -14.49
C GLU A 252 21.47 4.85 -13.43
N LYS A 253 20.69 3.80 -13.12
CA LYS A 253 19.65 3.89 -12.08
C LYS A 253 20.26 3.98 -10.68
N ALA A 254 21.37 3.29 -10.44
CA ALA A 254 22.09 3.34 -9.17
C ALA A 254 22.70 4.71 -8.89
N ALA A 255 23.06 5.48 -9.93
CA ALA A 255 23.57 6.85 -9.78
C ALA A 255 22.51 7.84 -9.26
N ASN A 256 21.22 7.51 -9.35
CA ASN A 256 20.15 8.37 -8.83
C ASN A 256 20.16 8.38 -7.28
N PRO A 257 20.34 9.54 -6.63
CA PRO A 257 20.44 9.62 -5.17
C PRO A 257 19.15 9.25 -4.42
N GLN A 258 17.98 9.36 -5.06
CA GLN A 258 16.70 8.97 -4.42
C GLN A 258 16.50 7.45 -4.39
N VAL A 259 17.17 6.68 -5.26
CA VAL A 259 17.11 5.21 -5.20
C VAL A 259 17.90 4.75 -3.99
N ALA A 260 17.23 4.43 -2.90
CA ALA A 260 17.86 4.08 -1.63
C ALA A 260 18.20 2.59 -1.53
N MET A 261 17.45 1.74 -2.23
CA MET A 261 17.62 0.29 -2.22
C MET A 261 17.15 -0.33 -3.54
N PHE A 262 17.78 -1.41 -3.96
CA PHE A 262 17.26 -2.29 -5.02
C PHE A 262 16.63 -3.54 -4.42
N GLU A 263 15.54 -4.02 -4.99
CA GLU A 263 14.89 -5.26 -4.54
C GLU A 263 14.72 -6.25 -5.69
N LEU A 264 15.34 -7.43 -5.58
CA LEU A 264 15.11 -8.52 -6.51
C LEU A 264 13.81 -9.24 -6.15
N LYS A 265 12.83 -9.17 -7.05
CA LYS A 265 11.58 -9.91 -6.87
C LYS A 265 11.79 -11.37 -7.28
N LEU A 266 11.77 -12.27 -6.30
CA LEU A 266 11.74 -13.71 -6.55
C LEU A 266 10.30 -14.20 -6.71
N ALA A 267 9.37 -13.66 -5.91
CA ALA A 267 7.94 -13.95 -6.00
C ALA A 267 7.07 -12.79 -5.49
N GLN A 268 5.77 -12.83 -5.75
CA GLN A 268 4.77 -11.98 -5.07
C GLN A 268 3.62 -12.85 -4.56
N GLY A 269 2.96 -12.43 -3.48
CA GLY A 269 1.92 -13.25 -2.84
C GLY A 269 0.79 -13.66 -3.79
N ALA A 270 0.39 -12.76 -4.69
CA ALA A 270 -0.69 -13.03 -5.64
C ALA A 270 -0.30 -13.97 -6.81
N LYS A 271 1.00 -14.21 -7.04
CA LYS A 271 1.53 -15.09 -8.10
C LYS A 271 3.02 -15.39 -7.92
N ILE A 272 3.36 -16.67 -8.02
CA ILE A 272 4.75 -17.16 -7.95
C ILE A 272 5.35 -17.19 -9.37
N ARG A 273 5.35 -16.02 -10.03
CA ARG A 273 5.95 -15.78 -11.35
C ARG A 273 6.18 -14.29 -11.63
N GLY A 274 6.70 -13.98 -12.81
CA GLY A 274 6.87 -12.62 -13.31
C GLY A 274 5.55 -11.83 -13.49
N GLY A 275 5.71 -10.52 -13.63
CA GLY A 275 4.62 -9.58 -13.94
C GLY A 275 3.93 -9.86 -15.27
N HIS A 276 2.66 -9.43 -15.36
CA HIS A 276 1.86 -9.43 -16.59
C HIS A 276 1.23 -8.05 -16.73
N VAL A 277 1.32 -7.45 -17.91
CA VAL A 277 0.67 -6.18 -18.23
C VAL A 277 0.09 -6.28 -19.64
N GLU A 278 -1.20 -5.96 -19.76
CA GLU A 278 -1.91 -5.93 -21.03
C GLU A 278 -1.35 -4.86 -21.97
N GLY A 279 -1.23 -5.17 -23.26
CA GLY A 279 -0.68 -4.28 -24.28
C GLY A 279 -1.41 -2.94 -24.37
N ALA A 280 -2.73 -2.93 -24.11
CA ALA A 280 -3.53 -1.71 -24.01
C ALA A 280 -3.01 -0.71 -22.95
N LYS A 281 -2.19 -1.17 -21.99
CA LYS A 281 -1.56 -0.34 -20.97
C LYS A 281 -0.11 0.00 -21.27
N VAL A 282 0.53 -0.65 -22.24
CA VAL A 282 1.94 -0.45 -22.60
C VAL A 282 2.06 0.72 -23.58
N THR A 283 1.84 1.93 -23.07
CA THR A 283 1.99 3.17 -23.85
C THR A 283 3.43 3.36 -24.32
N PRO A 284 3.71 4.25 -25.30
CA PRO A 284 5.08 4.55 -25.73
C PRO A 284 6.02 4.98 -24.60
N GLU A 285 5.51 5.71 -23.61
CA GLU A 285 6.26 6.09 -22.41
C GLU A 285 6.65 4.85 -21.58
N ILE A 286 5.70 3.96 -21.32
CA ILE A 286 5.93 2.72 -20.56
C ILE A 286 6.89 1.80 -21.31
N ALA A 287 6.69 1.66 -22.62
CA ALA A 287 7.57 0.90 -23.51
C ALA A 287 9.02 1.38 -23.43
N LYS A 288 9.24 2.70 -23.47
CA LYS A 288 10.56 3.32 -23.33
C LYS A 288 11.20 3.02 -21.97
N ILE A 289 10.46 3.19 -20.87
CA ILE A 289 10.97 2.94 -19.51
C ILE A 289 11.33 1.46 -19.34
N ARG A 290 10.54 0.56 -19.94
CA ARG A 290 10.70 -0.88 -19.78
C ARG A 290 11.70 -1.50 -20.75
N GLY A 291 12.00 -0.85 -21.88
CA GLY A 291 12.78 -1.44 -22.96
C GLY A 291 12.01 -2.54 -23.70
N VAL A 292 10.74 -2.28 -24.03
CA VAL A 292 9.85 -3.22 -24.75
C VAL A 292 9.11 -2.51 -25.89
N THR A 293 8.42 -3.27 -26.75
CA THR A 293 7.60 -2.73 -27.83
C THR A 293 6.32 -2.05 -27.29
N PRO A 294 5.94 -0.87 -27.79
CA PRO A 294 4.68 -0.23 -27.41
C PRO A 294 3.46 -1.03 -27.90
N TRP A 295 2.40 -1.01 -27.09
CA TRP A 295 1.08 -1.62 -27.33
C TRP A 295 1.04 -3.15 -27.37
N GLU A 296 2.15 -3.82 -27.09
CA GLU A 296 2.22 -5.27 -26.96
C GLU A 296 2.08 -5.71 -25.51
N SER A 297 1.36 -6.82 -25.28
CA SER A 297 1.26 -7.41 -23.95
C SER A 297 2.62 -7.93 -23.51
N VAL A 298 2.92 -7.73 -22.24
CA VAL A 298 4.20 -8.11 -21.65
C VAL A 298 3.95 -9.17 -20.60
N ASP A 299 4.46 -10.37 -20.86
CA ASP A 299 4.48 -11.48 -19.91
C ASP A 299 5.93 -11.79 -19.53
N SER A 300 6.24 -11.65 -18.25
CA SER A 300 7.61 -11.83 -17.75
C SER A 300 7.88 -13.31 -17.41
N PRO A 301 9.14 -13.76 -17.53
CA PRO A 301 9.53 -15.13 -17.15
C PRO A 301 9.15 -15.49 -15.71
N ASN A 302 9.05 -16.79 -15.41
CA ASN A 302 8.72 -17.27 -14.07
C ASN A 302 9.85 -17.02 -13.05
N ARG A 303 11.10 -16.93 -13.50
CA ARG A 303 12.29 -16.69 -12.67
C ARG A 303 13.32 -15.86 -13.43
N HIS A 304 14.27 -15.28 -12.70
CA HIS A 304 15.46 -14.65 -13.28
C HIS A 304 16.32 -15.70 -13.98
N HIS A 305 16.91 -15.33 -15.12
CA HIS A 305 17.85 -16.20 -15.85
C HIS A 305 19.28 -16.11 -15.28
N GLN A 306 19.58 -15.05 -14.53
CA GLN A 306 20.89 -14.72 -13.98
C GLN A 306 21.36 -15.71 -12.91
N PHE A 307 20.41 -16.39 -12.24
CA PHE A 307 20.68 -17.34 -11.17
C PHE A 307 19.64 -18.46 -11.17
N HIS A 308 20.03 -19.60 -10.61
CA HIS A 308 19.17 -20.79 -10.53
C HIS A 308 19.26 -21.53 -9.19
N ASP A 309 20.18 -21.10 -8.33
CA ASP A 309 20.38 -21.60 -6.98
C ASP A 309 20.78 -20.44 -6.03
N ILE A 310 20.96 -20.76 -4.74
CA ILE A 310 21.30 -19.76 -3.72
C ILE A 310 22.73 -19.19 -3.91
N PRO A 311 23.77 -20.00 -4.19
CA PRO A 311 25.10 -19.46 -4.48
C PRO A 311 25.11 -18.44 -5.62
N THR A 312 24.51 -18.78 -6.77
CA THR A 312 24.47 -17.87 -7.93
C THR A 312 23.59 -16.65 -7.69
N LEU A 313 22.53 -16.77 -6.86
CA LEU A 313 21.77 -15.59 -6.39
C LEU A 313 22.66 -14.66 -5.57
N PHE A 314 23.51 -15.19 -4.69
CA PHE A 314 24.38 -14.37 -3.84
C PHE A 314 25.50 -13.73 -4.64
N ASP A 315 26.06 -14.43 -5.62
CA ASP A 315 27.04 -13.84 -6.56
C ASP A 315 26.42 -12.63 -7.29
N PHE A 316 25.16 -12.75 -7.72
CA PHE A 316 24.46 -11.66 -8.37
C PHE A 316 24.14 -10.49 -7.42
N ILE A 317 23.70 -10.77 -6.19
CA ILE A 317 23.46 -9.76 -5.15
C ILE A 317 24.76 -8.99 -4.84
N ASP A 318 25.87 -9.70 -4.67
CA ASP A 318 27.15 -9.08 -4.35
C ASP A 318 27.65 -8.19 -5.49
N GLN A 319 27.50 -8.64 -6.74
CA GLN A 319 27.81 -7.81 -7.90
C GLN A 319 26.92 -6.56 -7.95
N MET A 320 25.60 -6.69 -7.72
CA MET A 320 24.71 -5.54 -7.66
C MET A 320 25.09 -4.56 -6.53
N ARG A 321 25.47 -5.08 -5.36
CA ARG A 321 25.93 -4.25 -4.24
C ARG A 321 27.23 -3.53 -4.58
N GLN A 322 28.19 -4.21 -5.22
CA GLN A 322 29.45 -3.63 -5.65
C GLN A 322 29.24 -2.50 -6.66
N GLU A 323 28.39 -2.72 -7.65
CA GLU A 323 28.15 -1.78 -8.75
C GLU A 323 27.29 -0.57 -8.34
N SER A 324 26.36 -0.76 -7.39
CA SER A 324 25.51 0.33 -6.90
C SER A 324 26.05 1.04 -5.67
N GLY A 325 26.83 0.33 -4.84
CA GLY A 325 27.18 0.75 -3.49
C GLY A 325 25.98 0.89 -2.54
N LYS A 326 24.83 0.27 -2.85
CA LYS A 326 23.56 0.42 -2.12
C LYS A 326 23.03 -0.94 -1.64
N PRO A 327 22.14 -0.96 -0.63
CA PRO A 327 21.53 -2.19 -0.14
C PRO A 327 20.74 -2.92 -1.22
N ILE A 328 20.86 -4.25 -1.22
CA ILE A 328 20.18 -5.15 -2.14
C ILE A 328 19.27 -6.09 -1.34
N GLY A 329 17.96 -5.91 -1.49
CA GLY A 329 16.95 -6.76 -0.89
C GLY A 329 16.43 -7.84 -1.84
N ILE A 330 15.72 -8.83 -1.29
CA ILE A 330 14.94 -9.79 -2.06
C ILE A 330 13.48 -9.78 -1.59
N LYS A 331 12.56 -10.09 -2.50
CA LYS A 331 11.15 -10.31 -2.17
C LYS A 331 10.76 -11.76 -2.40
N ILE A 332 10.28 -12.40 -1.34
CA ILE A 332 9.92 -13.81 -1.29
C ILE A 332 8.46 -14.01 -0.88
N VAL A 333 7.96 -15.21 -1.16
CA VAL A 333 6.69 -15.72 -0.63
C VAL A 333 6.99 -17.03 0.06
N MET A 334 6.63 -17.15 1.34
CA MET A 334 6.85 -18.36 2.10
C MET A 334 5.83 -19.43 1.67
N GLY A 335 6.31 -20.62 1.30
CA GLY A 335 5.46 -21.76 0.93
C GLY A 335 5.23 -22.75 2.07
N GLY A 336 6.06 -22.70 3.11
CA GLY A 336 6.05 -23.63 4.23
C GLY A 336 7.04 -23.21 5.33
N PRO A 337 7.05 -23.93 6.47
CA PRO A 337 7.91 -23.61 7.61
C PRO A 337 9.41 -23.61 7.29
N SER A 338 9.87 -24.47 6.38
CA SER A 338 11.28 -24.61 6.02
C SER A 338 11.66 -23.88 4.72
N SER A 339 10.77 -23.06 4.15
CA SER A 339 11.02 -22.40 2.84
C SER A 339 12.27 -21.52 2.83
N ALA A 340 12.64 -20.95 3.98
CA ALA A 340 13.80 -20.07 4.11
C ALA A 340 15.07 -20.79 4.60
N ASP A 341 14.98 -22.02 5.10
CA ASP A 341 16.09 -22.69 5.83
C ASP A 341 17.36 -22.75 5.00
N LYS A 342 17.29 -23.19 3.73
CA LYS A 342 18.48 -23.29 2.87
C LYS A 342 19.11 -21.93 2.58
N LEU A 343 18.29 -20.90 2.35
CA LEU A 343 18.75 -19.54 2.10
C LEU A 343 19.51 -19.01 3.32
N VAL A 344 18.88 -19.12 4.48
CA VAL A 344 19.39 -18.58 5.74
C VAL A 344 20.59 -19.37 6.24
N GLU A 345 20.59 -20.69 6.12
CA GLU A 345 21.75 -21.54 6.43
C GLU A 345 22.96 -21.15 5.57
N PHE A 346 22.75 -20.85 4.29
CA PHE A 346 23.82 -20.40 3.41
C PHE A 346 24.33 -19.01 3.80
N MET A 347 23.45 -18.10 4.24
CA MET A 347 23.86 -16.81 4.84
C MET A 347 24.78 -17.04 6.04
N ALA A 348 24.39 -17.93 6.96
CA ALA A 348 25.18 -18.22 8.15
C ALA A 348 26.56 -18.82 7.82
N LYS A 349 26.63 -19.70 6.82
CA LYS A 349 27.88 -20.36 6.40
C LYS A 349 28.86 -19.44 5.68
N THR A 350 28.34 -18.48 4.91
CA THR A 350 29.17 -17.67 3.99
C THR A 350 29.34 -16.23 4.43
N ASP A 351 28.56 -15.77 5.39
CA ASP A 351 28.44 -14.35 5.78
C ASP A 351 28.05 -13.43 4.61
N ARG A 352 27.39 -13.99 3.60
CA ARG A 352 26.87 -13.29 2.42
C ARG A 352 25.33 -13.31 2.45
N GLY A 353 24.70 -12.47 1.65
CA GLY A 353 23.24 -12.50 1.48
C GLY A 353 22.63 -11.14 1.19
N PRO A 354 21.30 -11.05 1.13
CA PRO A 354 20.60 -9.79 0.95
C PRO A 354 20.64 -8.93 2.22
N ASP A 355 20.57 -7.61 2.05
CA ASP A 355 20.50 -6.63 3.13
C ASP A 355 19.08 -6.52 3.72
N ALA A 356 18.07 -6.90 2.94
CA ALA A 356 16.67 -6.95 3.35
C ALA A 356 15.90 -8.12 2.71
N ILE A 357 14.91 -8.65 3.42
CA ILE A 357 13.99 -9.67 2.91
C ILE A 357 12.55 -9.17 3.09
N THR A 358 11.84 -8.96 1.98
CA THR A 358 10.40 -8.72 1.98
C THR A 358 9.65 -10.04 1.94
N VAL A 359 8.87 -10.33 2.99
CA VAL A 359 7.87 -11.42 3.02
C VAL A 359 6.54 -10.86 2.52
N ASP A 360 6.10 -11.36 1.35
CA ASP A 360 4.79 -11.04 0.79
C ASP A 360 3.82 -12.19 1.05
N GLY A 361 2.75 -11.92 1.80
CA GLY A 361 1.71 -12.90 2.11
C GLY A 361 0.83 -13.21 0.90
N GLY A 362 0.33 -14.44 0.81
CA GLY A 362 -0.57 -14.90 -0.27
C GLY A 362 -1.83 -14.04 -0.45
N GLU A 363 -2.26 -13.33 0.60
CA GLU A 363 -3.36 -12.35 0.54
C GLU A 363 -3.01 -11.05 -0.20
N GLY A 364 -1.81 -10.93 -0.76
CA GLY A 364 -1.32 -9.83 -1.58
C GLY A 364 -2.20 -9.54 -2.79
N GLY A 365 -2.10 -8.32 -3.32
CA GLY A 365 -2.84 -7.91 -4.52
C GLY A 365 -2.04 -8.09 -5.81
N SER A 366 -2.73 -8.06 -6.94
CA SER A 366 -2.12 -7.88 -8.26
C SER A 366 -3.00 -7.02 -9.16
N GLY A 367 -2.37 -6.31 -10.12
CA GLY A 367 -3.10 -5.67 -11.22
C GLY A 367 -3.66 -6.68 -12.22
N ALA A 368 -2.93 -7.77 -12.45
CA ALA A 368 -3.30 -8.93 -13.27
C ALA A 368 -2.62 -10.20 -12.74
N THR A 369 -3.39 -11.26 -12.51
CA THR A 369 -2.90 -12.54 -12.00
C THR A 369 -3.78 -13.69 -12.47
N TYR A 370 -3.31 -14.92 -12.24
CA TYR A 370 -4.01 -16.17 -12.51
C TYR A 370 -4.73 -16.64 -11.25
N GLN A 371 -5.96 -17.11 -11.40
CA GLN A 371 -6.85 -17.40 -10.27
C GLN A 371 -6.31 -18.53 -9.40
N GLU A 372 -5.84 -19.60 -10.04
CA GLU A 372 -5.27 -20.77 -9.38
C GLU A 372 -4.08 -20.42 -8.49
N MET A 373 -3.21 -19.51 -8.92
CA MET A 373 -2.07 -19.06 -8.11
C MET A 373 -2.52 -18.17 -6.96
N ALA A 374 -3.44 -17.25 -7.21
CA ALA A 374 -3.93 -16.30 -6.22
C ALA A 374 -4.65 -16.98 -5.03
N ASP A 375 -5.28 -18.13 -5.27
CA ASP A 375 -6.05 -18.85 -4.25
C ASP A 375 -5.25 -19.94 -3.51
N THR A 376 -4.20 -20.49 -4.13
CA THR A 376 -3.54 -21.72 -3.61
C THR A 376 -2.09 -21.55 -3.19
N MET A 377 -1.36 -20.59 -3.76
CA MET A 377 0.09 -20.49 -3.57
C MET A 377 0.45 -19.36 -2.60
N GLY A 378 1.34 -19.68 -1.67
CA GLY A 378 1.87 -18.72 -0.70
C GLY A 378 1.10 -18.69 0.62
N LEU A 379 1.85 -18.71 1.72
CA LEU A 379 1.27 -18.61 3.05
C LEU A 379 0.79 -17.19 3.36
N PRO A 380 -0.20 -17.05 4.27
CA PRO A 380 -0.56 -15.74 4.81
C PRO A 380 0.61 -15.04 5.47
N VAL A 381 0.63 -13.70 5.44
CA VAL A 381 1.79 -12.91 5.90
C VAL A 381 2.22 -13.22 7.34
N HIS A 382 1.25 -13.44 8.24
CA HIS A 382 1.55 -13.74 9.64
C HIS A 382 2.33 -15.06 9.80
N SER A 383 1.93 -16.11 9.09
CA SER A 383 2.63 -17.40 9.11
C SER A 383 3.99 -17.28 8.43
N GLY A 384 4.05 -16.60 7.27
CA GLY A 384 5.30 -16.38 6.55
C GLY A 384 6.35 -15.64 7.37
N LEU A 385 5.94 -14.59 8.10
CA LEU A 385 6.83 -13.83 8.98
C LEU A 385 7.41 -14.69 10.10
N ILE A 386 6.55 -15.42 10.82
CA ILE A 386 7.01 -16.28 11.93
C ILE A 386 8.01 -17.33 11.43
N TYR A 387 7.77 -17.93 10.28
CA TYR A 387 8.68 -18.95 9.74
C TYR A 387 10.01 -18.37 9.25
N LEU A 388 10.00 -17.21 8.58
CA LEU A 388 11.25 -16.54 8.22
C LEU A 388 12.03 -16.10 9.47
N ASP A 389 11.36 -15.43 10.41
CA ASP A 389 11.97 -14.94 11.64
C ASP A 389 12.55 -16.09 12.48
N ASN A 390 11.85 -17.22 12.58
CA ASN A 390 12.38 -18.44 13.20
C ASN A 390 13.63 -18.97 12.49
N ALA A 391 13.63 -19.05 11.15
CA ALA A 391 14.81 -19.50 10.41
C ALA A 391 16.00 -18.57 10.68
N LEU A 392 15.80 -17.25 10.63
CA LEU A 392 16.83 -16.26 10.89
C LEU A 392 17.45 -16.39 12.29
N HIS A 393 16.63 -16.63 13.32
CA HIS A 393 17.11 -16.88 14.69
C HIS A 393 17.83 -18.23 14.81
N LYS A 394 17.25 -19.30 14.26
CA LYS A 394 17.79 -20.66 14.29
C LYS A 394 19.21 -20.76 13.75
N TYR A 395 19.54 -19.96 12.73
CA TYR A 395 20.87 -19.93 12.12
C TYR A 395 21.71 -18.71 12.55
N GLY A 396 21.26 -17.93 13.54
CA GLY A 396 22.04 -16.84 14.13
C GLY A 396 22.30 -15.64 13.21
N VAL A 397 21.42 -15.36 12.23
CA VAL A 397 21.61 -14.27 11.25
C VAL A 397 20.50 -13.21 11.27
N ARG A 398 19.60 -13.23 12.26
CA ARG A 398 18.48 -12.26 12.37
C ARG A 398 18.96 -10.80 12.38
N ASP A 399 20.09 -10.52 13.01
CA ASP A 399 20.62 -9.16 13.13
C ASP A 399 21.27 -8.64 11.83
N LYS A 400 21.58 -9.54 10.89
CA LYS A 400 22.28 -9.22 9.63
C LYS A 400 21.36 -8.74 8.51
N VAL A 401 20.04 -8.91 8.66
CA VAL A 401 19.06 -8.62 7.61
C VAL A 401 17.84 -7.92 8.18
N LYS A 402 17.27 -6.97 7.43
CA LYS A 402 15.99 -6.33 7.80
C LYS A 402 14.81 -7.00 7.11
N VAL A 403 13.74 -7.26 7.86
CA VAL A 403 12.56 -7.96 7.36
C VAL A 403 11.45 -6.96 7.07
N PHE A 404 10.98 -6.94 5.82
CA PHE A 404 9.82 -6.18 5.40
C PHE A 404 8.60 -7.09 5.33
N ALA A 405 7.45 -6.64 5.82
CA ALA A 405 6.19 -7.36 5.68
C ALA A 405 5.27 -6.70 4.65
N SER A 406 4.63 -7.50 3.80
CA SER A 406 3.60 -7.05 2.86
C SER A 406 2.46 -8.06 2.84
N GLY A 407 1.21 -7.62 3.05
CA GLY A 407 0.06 -8.52 3.10
C GLY A 407 -1.14 -7.96 3.86
N LYS A 408 -1.93 -7.08 3.22
CA LYS A 408 -3.11 -6.44 3.83
C LYS A 408 -2.86 -5.83 5.24
N LEU A 409 -1.68 -5.27 5.46
CA LEU A 409 -1.26 -4.58 6.70
C LEU A 409 -1.58 -3.07 6.62
N PHE A 410 -2.86 -2.72 6.58
CA PHE A 410 -3.34 -1.36 6.29
C PHE A 410 -3.82 -0.57 7.53
N SER A 411 -3.67 -1.12 8.72
CA SER A 411 -4.11 -0.50 9.98
C SER A 411 -3.04 -0.64 11.06
N PRO A 412 -3.00 0.28 12.05
CA PRO A 412 -1.93 0.30 13.05
C PRO A 412 -1.81 -0.99 13.86
N ASP A 413 -2.94 -1.61 14.20
CA ASP A 413 -2.99 -2.87 14.94
C ASP A 413 -2.36 -4.03 14.15
N ARG A 414 -2.65 -4.11 12.85
CA ARG A 414 -2.06 -5.13 11.97
C ARG A 414 -0.57 -4.92 11.79
N ILE A 415 -0.14 -3.66 11.69
CA ILE A 415 1.28 -3.31 11.60
C ILE A 415 1.99 -3.72 12.89
N ALA A 416 1.46 -3.34 14.06
CA ALA A 416 2.03 -3.73 15.36
C ALA A 416 2.14 -5.25 15.53
N ILE A 417 1.11 -6.00 15.12
CA ILE A 417 1.14 -7.47 15.14
C ILE A 417 2.24 -8.01 14.22
N ALA A 418 2.38 -7.48 13.01
CA ALA A 418 3.43 -7.89 12.07
C ALA A 418 4.84 -7.59 12.61
N LEU A 419 5.04 -6.43 13.25
CA LEU A 419 6.30 -6.10 13.93
C LEU A 419 6.58 -7.09 15.07
N GLY A 420 5.58 -7.38 15.90
CA GLY A 420 5.68 -8.39 16.96
C GLY A 420 5.93 -9.82 16.46
N MET A 421 5.67 -10.09 15.18
CA MET A 421 5.95 -11.37 14.51
C MET A 421 7.35 -11.45 13.88
N GLY A 422 8.13 -10.37 13.94
CA GLY A 422 9.51 -10.34 13.46
C GLY A 422 9.77 -9.40 12.27
N ALA A 423 8.77 -8.65 11.80
CA ALA A 423 9.00 -7.60 10.80
C ALA A 423 9.69 -6.38 11.41
N ASP A 424 10.58 -5.74 10.64
CA ASP A 424 11.19 -4.44 10.99
C ASP A 424 10.44 -3.28 10.32
N LEU A 425 9.94 -3.50 9.09
CA LEU A 425 9.29 -2.49 8.25
C LEU A 425 8.07 -3.06 7.50
N VAL A 426 7.15 -2.21 7.05
CA VAL A 426 5.91 -2.63 6.38
C VAL A 426 5.70 -1.96 5.03
N ASN A 427 5.46 -2.77 4.01
CA ASN A 427 5.10 -2.34 2.66
C ASN A 427 3.57 -2.39 2.47
N ILE A 428 2.95 -1.25 2.15
CA ILE A 428 1.49 -1.13 1.98
C ILE A 428 1.15 -0.83 0.51
N ALA A 429 0.47 -1.77 -0.16
CA ALA A 429 -0.08 -1.56 -1.50
C ALA A 429 -1.49 -0.97 -1.44
N ARG A 430 -2.46 -1.80 -1.06
CA ARG A 430 -3.89 -1.47 -1.23
C ARG A 430 -4.38 -0.34 -0.32
N GLY A 431 -3.78 -0.17 0.86
CA GLY A 431 -4.01 1.00 1.71
C GLY A 431 -3.65 2.30 0.98
N MET A 432 -2.49 2.35 0.33
CA MET A 432 -2.07 3.48 -0.50
C MET A 432 -3.04 3.69 -1.69
N MET A 433 -3.41 2.61 -2.39
CA MET A 433 -4.38 2.69 -3.49
C MET A 433 -5.72 3.29 -3.04
N ILE A 434 -6.25 2.87 -1.88
CA ILE A 434 -7.53 3.39 -1.36
C ILE A 434 -7.36 4.85 -0.93
N SER A 435 -6.25 5.19 -0.25
CA SER A 435 -5.95 6.56 0.17
C SER A 435 -5.90 7.54 -1.00
N VAL A 436 -5.31 7.13 -2.14
CA VAL A 436 -5.23 7.95 -3.36
C VAL A 436 -6.53 7.95 -4.18
N GLY A 437 -7.48 7.05 -3.90
CA GLY A 437 -8.85 7.13 -4.44
C GLY A 437 -9.44 5.84 -5.04
N CYS A 438 -8.79 4.69 -4.88
CA CYS A 438 -9.33 3.40 -5.34
C CYS A 438 -10.66 3.10 -4.63
N ILE A 439 -11.65 2.66 -5.41
CA ILE A 439 -12.99 2.29 -4.90
C ILE A 439 -13.25 0.79 -4.91
N GLY A 440 -12.20 -0.03 -5.14
CA GLY A 440 -12.35 -1.48 -5.21
C GLY A 440 -13.16 -1.97 -6.40
N ALA A 441 -13.10 -1.28 -7.55
CA ALA A 441 -13.86 -1.64 -8.75
C ALA A 441 -13.41 -2.97 -9.42
N GLN A 442 -12.21 -3.47 -9.10
CA GLN A 442 -11.63 -4.72 -9.63
C GLN A 442 -11.50 -4.78 -11.17
N LYS A 443 -11.42 -3.61 -11.82
CA LYS A 443 -11.19 -3.44 -13.27
C LYS A 443 -9.76 -2.95 -13.58
N CYS A 444 -8.78 -3.44 -12.82
CA CYS A 444 -7.40 -2.92 -12.89
C CYS A 444 -6.68 -3.32 -14.19
N HIS A 445 -6.98 -4.52 -14.70
CA HIS A 445 -6.36 -5.08 -15.91
C HIS A 445 -6.98 -4.51 -17.20
N THR A 446 -8.23 -4.06 -17.18
CA THR A 446 -8.98 -3.62 -18.38
C THR A 446 -8.62 -2.23 -18.90
N ASN A 447 -7.70 -1.53 -18.22
CA ASN A 447 -7.37 -0.12 -18.44
C ASN A 447 -8.52 0.90 -18.23
N THR A 448 -9.72 0.47 -17.84
CA THR A 448 -10.92 1.32 -17.70
C THR A 448 -11.22 1.68 -16.24
N CYS A 449 -10.18 1.95 -15.45
CA CYS A 449 -10.33 2.29 -14.04
C CYS A 449 -11.20 3.54 -13.88
N PRO A 450 -12.36 3.47 -13.19
CA PRO A 450 -13.33 4.57 -13.20
C PRO A 450 -12.86 5.81 -12.44
N VAL A 451 -11.80 5.68 -11.63
CA VAL A 451 -11.29 6.71 -10.73
C VAL A 451 -9.85 7.13 -11.02
N GLY A 452 -9.26 6.67 -12.13
CA GLY A 452 -7.95 7.12 -12.57
C GLY A 452 -6.75 6.53 -11.80
N VAL A 453 -6.94 5.49 -10.98
CA VAL A 453 -5.86 4.89 -10.18
C VAL A 453 -5.04 3.88 -10.98
N ALA A 454 -5.71 2.85 -11.54
CA ALA A 454 -5.06 1.72 -12.20
C ALA A 454 -5.30 1.73 -13.71
N THR A 455 -4.96 2.83 -14.37
CA THR A 455 -5.20 3.07 -15.80
C THR A 455 -4.11 3.97 -16.37
N THR A 456 -3.74 3.69 -17.61
CA THR A 456 -2.84 4.54 -18.41
C THR A 456 -3.61 5.34 -19.45
N ASP A 457 -4.93 5.14 -19.57
CA ASP A 457 -5.81 5.91 -20.45
C ASP A 457 -5.95 7.36 -19.93
N PRO A 458 -5.54 8.38 -20.72
CA PRO A 458 -5.66 9.78 -20.33
C PRO A 458 -7.08 10.21 -19.93
N ASP A 459 -8.11 9.65 -20.58
CA ASP A 459 -9.50 10.00 -20.32
C ASP A 459 -9.99 9.48 -18.98
N HIS A 460 -9.46 8.35 -18.52
CA HIS A 460 -9.77 7.85 -17.19
C HIS A 460 -8.84 8.45 -16.13
N GLN A 461 -7.57 8.69 -16.44
CA GLN A 461 -6.56 9.23 -15.52
C GLN A 461 -6.91 10.64 -15.02
N LYS A 462 -7.53 11.49 -15.85
CA LYS A 462 -7.92 12.88 -15.48
C LYS A 462 -8.90 12.99 -14.30
N ALA A 463 -9.51 11.87 -13.90
CA ALA A 463 -10.34 11.76 -12.71
C ALA A 463 -9.57 11.91 -11.40
N LEU A 464 -8.29 11.52 -11.41
CA LEU A 464 -7.42 11.58 -10.26
C LEU A 464 -6.66 12.91 -10.29
N VAL A 465 -7.01 13.81 -9.36
CA VAL A 465 -6.37 15.13 -9.26
C VAL A 465 -5.20 15.05 -8.28
N VAL A 466 -3.98 15.07 -8.81
CA VAL A 466 -2.73 14.90 -8.04
C VAL A 466 -2.65 15.87 -6.86
N ASP A 467 -2.90 17.16 -7.11
CA ASP A 467 -2.82 18.22 -6.10
C ASP A 467 -3.70 18.00 -4.87
N GLU A 468 -4.81 17.27 -5.04
CA GLU A 468 -5.74 16.96 -3.96
C GLU A 468 -5.44 15.59 -3.33
N LYS A 469 -5.10 14.59 -4.15
CA LYS A 469 -4.88 13.22 -3.67
C LYS A 469 -3.58 13.06 -2.88
N GLN A 470 -2.56 13.88 -3.13
CA GLN A 470 -1.31 13.85 -2.35
C GLN A 470 -1.56 14.04 -0.84
N TRP A 471 -2.48 14.93 -0.47
CA TRP A 471 -2.81 15.20 0.93
C TRP A 471 -3.44 13.99 1.61
N ARG A 472 -4.26 13.21 0.89
CA ARG A 472 -4.87 12.00 1.44
C ARG A 472 -3.83 10.92 1.73
N VAL A 473 -2.83 10.79 0.87
CA VAL A 473 -1.72 9.85 1.07
C VAL A 473 -0.89 10.27 2.27
N LEU A 474 -0.47 11.54 2.33
CA LEU A 474 0.25 12.11 3.47
C LEU A 474 -0.50 11.85 4.78
N ASN A 475 -1.77 12.26 4.83
CA ASN A 475 -2.61 12.12 6.03
C ASN A 475 -2.78 10.67 6.46
N TYR A 476 -2.92 9.75 5.49
CA TYR A 476 -3.07 8.33 5.79
C TYR A 476 -1.81 7.78 6.48
N VAL A 477 -0.62 8.09 5.94
CA VAL A 477 0.66 7.68 6.55
C VAL A 477 0.83 8.26 7.96
N ILE A 478 0.61 9.56 8.12
CA ILE A 478 0.72 10.22 9.43
C ILE A 478 -0.27 9.63 10.44
N THR A 479 -1.49 9.34 10.01
CA THR A 479 -2.51 8.72 10.87
C THR A 479 -2.10 7.32 11.30
N LEU A 480 -1.52 6.52 10.39
CA LEU A 480 -1.02 5.19 10.72
C LEU A 480 0.13 5.24 11.72
N ARG A 481 1.10 6.15 11.53
CA ARG A 481 2.24 6.31 12.44
C ARG A 481 1.83 6.76 13.83
N ASN A 482 0.93 7.74 13.92
CA ASN A 482 0.38 8.19 15.19
C ASN A 482 -0.34 7.03 15.90
N GLY A 483 -1.20 6.30 15.19
CA GLY A 483 -1.91 5.14 15.73
C GLY A 483 -0.95 4.04 16.19
N LEU A 484 0.11 3.76 15.43
CA LEU A 484 1.08 2.72 15.76
C LEU A 484 1.86 3.08 17.04
N ASN A 485 2.33 4.31 17.16
CA ASN A 485 3.00 4.78 18.36
C ASN A 485 2.06 4.87 19.56
N SER A 486 0.77 5.18 19.34
CA SER A 486 -0.24 5.12 20.40
C SER A 486 -0.45 3.69 20.91
N LEU A 487 -0.41 2.69 20.02
CA LEU A 487 -0.46 1.28 20.41
C LEU A 487 0.82 0.83 21.12
N ALA A 488 1.99 1.30 20.69
CA ALA A 488 3.26 1.06 21.38
C ALA A 488 3.20 1.61 22.81
N ALA A 489 2.77 2.86 22.98
CA ALA A 489 2.59 3.48 24.29
C ALA A 489 1.63 2.66 25.17
N ALA A 490 0.49 2.22 24.62
CA ALA A 490 -0.49 1.37 25.31
C ALA A 490 0.08 -0.01 25.70
N ALA A 491 1.04 -0.52 24.95
CA ALA A 491 1.78 -1.74 25.26
C ALA A 491 2.95 -1.53 26.25
N GLY A 492 3.19 -0.29 26.71
CA GLY A 492 4.27 0.06 27.63
C GLY A 492 5.62 0.34 26.95
N LEU A 493 5.63 0.48 25.63
CA LEU A 493 6.81 0.70 24.79
C LEU A 493 7.03 2.18 24.51
N THR A 494 8.29 2.57 24.34
CA THR A 494 8.66 3.98 24.07
C THR A 494 8.64 4.30 22.57
N ASN A 495 8.65 3.30 21.69
CA ASN A 495 8.46 3.45 20.25
C ASN A 495 8.02 2.11 19.62
N TYR A 496 7.69 2.10 18.33
CA TYR A 496 7.15 0.94 17.65
C TYR A 496 8.15 -0.18 17.34
N THR A 497 9.47 0.06 17.40
CA THR A 497 10.46 -0.98 17.05
C THR A 497 10.64 -2.01 18.15
N GLN A 498 10.12 -1.72 19.35
CA GLN A 498 10.19 -2.60 20.52
C GLN A 498 9.12 -3.71 20.51
N PHE A 499 8.18 -3.70 19.55
CA PHE A 499 7.22 -4.79 19.42
C PHE A 499 7.95 -6.11 19.14
N ASN A 500 7.60 -7.14 19.90
CA ASN A 500 8.12 -8.51 19.78
C ASN A 500 7.02 -9.52 20.13
N ARG A 501 7.32 -10.83 20.13
CA ARG A 501 6.34 -11.90 20.35
C ARG A 501 5.64 -11.85 21.71
N GLU A 502 6.21 -11.18 22.72
CA GLU A 502 5.60 -11.03 24.05
C GLU A 502 4.42 -10.05 24.05
N HIS A 503 4.37 -9.17 23.06
CA HIS A 503 3.36 -8.12 22.93
C HIS A 503 2.14 -8.57 22.11
N VAL A 504 2.17 -9.79 21.56
CA VAL A 504 1.07 -10.35 20.77
C VAL A 504 0.54 -11.58 21.47
N VAL A 505 -0.78 -11.69 21.55
CA VAL A 505 -1.46 -12.86 22.11
C VAL A 505 -2.47 -13.41 21.12
N TYR A 506 -2.63 -14.72 21.13
CA TYR A 506 -3.67 -15.41 20.38
C TYR A 506 -4.75 -15.89 21.34
N LYS A 507 -6.00 -15.55 21.03
CA LYS A 507 -7.18 -16.07 21.70
C LYS A 507 -7.79 -17.16 20.83
N ASP A 508 -8.05 -18.32 21.40
CA ASP A 508 -8.71 -19.43 20.72
C ASP A 508 -10.25 -19.35 20.76
N GLU A 509 -10.91 -20.37 20.22
CA GLU A 509 -12.38 -20.48 20.18
C GLU A 509 -13.02 -20.63 21.57
N TYR A 510 -12.28 -21.15 22.54
CA TYR A 510 -12.73 -21.37 23.92
C TYR A 510 -12.48 -20.18 24.84
N GLY A 511 -11.85 -19.10 24.35
CA GLY A 511 -11.51 -17.94 25.17
C GLY A 511 -10.15 -18.03 25.87
N ARG A 512 -9.38 -19.09 25.64
CA ARG A 512 -8.04 -19.23 26.22
C ARG A 512 -7.08 -18.34 25.44
N VAL A 513 -6.17 -17.69 26.16
CA VAL A 513 -5.20 -16.76 25.61
C VAL A 513 -3.80 -17.32 25.81
N LYS A 514 -3.00 -17.33 24.75
CA LYS A 514 -1.58 -17.69 24.79
C LYS A 514 -0.73 -16.59 24.18
N GLY A 515 0.42 -16.32 24.80
CA GLY A 515 1.43 -15.43 24.23
C GLY A 515 1.98 -15.99 22.93
N LEU A 516 2.29 -15.13 21.97
CA LEU A 516 2.90 -15.59 20.73
C LEU A 516 4.30 -16.17 20.98
N SER A 517 5.01 -15.69 22.00
CA SER A 517 6.27 -16.26 22.48
C SER A 517 6.15 -17.67 23.06
N GLU A 518 4.97 -18.06 23.55
CA GLU A 518 4.68 -19.44 24.00
C GLU A 518 4.28 -20.33 22.81
N LEU A 519 3.45 -19.81 21.91
CA LEU A 519 3.00 -20.56 20.73
C LEU A 519 4.12 -20.81 19.72
N PHE A 520 4.99 -19.82 19.55
CA PHE A 520 6.14 -19.85 18.67
C PHE A 520 7.35 -19.32 19.46
N PRO A 521 7.99 -20.15 20.30
CA PRO A 521 9.22 -19.76 20.98
C PRO A 521 10.31 -19.45 19.96
N TYR A 522 11.19 -18.51 20.29
CA TYR A 522 12.37 -18.25 19.48
C TYR A 522 13.26 -19.49 19.49
N PRO A 523 13.68 -20.02 18.32
CA PRO A 523 14.63 -21.11 18.26
C PRO A 523 15.95 -20.69 18.91
N THR A 524 16.55 -21.59 19.70
CA THR A 524 17.94 -21.44 20.14
C THR A 524 18.86 -21.68 18.96
N ALA A 525 19.82 -20.78 18.75
CA ALA A 525 20.85 -20.89 17.72
C ALA A 525 21.83 -22.05 17.99
#